data_AF-A0A6N2TAD1-F1
#
_entry.id   AF-A0A6N2TAD1-F1
#
_cell.length_a   1.000
_cell.length_b   1.000
_cell.length_c   1.000
_cell.angle_alpha   90.00
_cell.angle_beta   90.00
_cell.angle_gamma   90.00
#
_symmetry.space_group_name_H-M   'P 1'
#
loop_
_entity.id
_entity.type
_entity.pdbx_description
1 polymer ?
#
loop_
_entity_poly.entity_id
_entity_poly.type
_entity_poly.pdbx_seq_one_letter_code
_entity_poly.pdbx_strand_id
1 'polypeptide(L)'
;MLELKDREYKRFEDIKHIRKDGSEFWSARELAPALEYNKWENFHKVIKRAMIACENSGHTISDDFPEVRKIVSAGAMSKPIKGKSKGW
;
A
#
# COMPACT_ATOMS: atom_id res chain seq x y z
N MET A 1 -22.40 -0.35 25.33
CA MET A 1 -22.10 -1.14 24.12
C MET A 1 -21.60 -0.21 22.99
N LEU A 2 -20.53 0.57 23.23
CA LEU A 2 -19.95 1.50 22.25
C LEU A 2 -18.44 1.77 22.43
N GLU A 3 -17.77 1.14 23.40
CA GLU A 3 -16.39 1.51 23.77
C GLU A 3 -15.28 0.77 23.00
N LEU A 4 -15.60 -0.34 22.31
CA LEU A 4 -14.61 -1.07 21.51
C LEU A 4 -14.34 -0.40 20.16
N LYS A 5 -15.38 0.16 19.53
CA LYS A 5 -15.27 0.83 18.22
C LYS A 5 -14.32 2.02 18.26
N ASP A 6 -14.32 2.80 19.34
CA ASP A 6 -13.56 4.05 19.40
C ASP A 6 -12.05 3.83 19.31
N ARG A 7 -11.54 2.79 19.98
CA ARG A 7 -10.10 2.52 20.06
C ARG A 7 -9.53 1.94 18.76
N GLU A 8 -10.30 1.10 18.07
CA GLU A 8 -9.93 0.54 16.77
C GLU A 8 -9.97 1.63 15.69
N TYR A 9 -11.01 2.47 15.70
CA TYR A 9 -11.12 3.61 14.79
C TYR A 9 -10.01 4.64 15.01
N LYS A 10 -9.66 4.92 16.26
CA LYS A 10 -8.60 5.87 16.60
C LYS A 10 -7.29 5.56 15.88
N ARG A 11 -6.92 4.28 15.78
CA ARG A 11 -5.69 3.85 15.10
C ARG A 11 -5.67 4.22 13.63
N PHE A 12 -6.81 4.17 12.94
CA PHE A 12 -6.92 4.58 11.54
C PHE A 12 -6.94 6.10 11.40
N GLU A 13 -7.59 6.80 12.33
CA GLU A 13 -7.61 8.27 12.37
C GLU A 13 -6.19 8.85 12.60
N ASP A 14 -5.38 8.21 13.45
CA ASP A 14 -3.99 8.62 13.73
C ASP A 14 -3.07 8.56 12.50
N ILE A 15 -3.36 7.68 11.53
CA ILE A 15 -2.59 7.53 10.28
C ILE A 15 -3.30 8.12 9.06
N LYS A 16 -4.37 8.89 9.29
CA LYS A 16 -5.14 9.57 8.24
C LYS A 16 -4.38 10.79 7.78
N HIS A 17 -4.28 10.96 6.46
CA HIS A 17 -3.67 12.12 5.85
C HIS A 17 -4.72 12.91 5.07
N ILE A 18 -4.59 14.24 5.08
CA ILE A 18 -5.47 15.14 4.33
C ILE A 18 -4.68 15.71 3.15
N ARG A 19 -5.23 15.58 1.94
CA ARG A 19 -4.67 16.18 0.73
C ARG A 19 -4.94 17.69 0.72
N LYS A 20 -4.28 18.40 -0.18
CA LYS A 20 -4.47 19.86 -0.33
C LYS A 20 -5.90 20.24 -0.73
N ASP A 21 -6.61 19.34 -1.43
CA ASP A 21 -8.01 19.51 -1.81
C ASP A 21 -9.01 19.15 -0.69
N GLY A 22 -8.53 18.69 0.47
CA GLY A 22 -9.35 18.30 1.61
C GLY A 22 -9.77 16.84 1.63
N SER A 23 -9.49 16.05 0.59
CA SER A 23 -9.75 14.61 0.61
C SER A 23 -8.84 13.85 1.56
N GLU A 24 -9.40 12.79 2.16
CA GLU A 24 -8.71 11.91 3.11
C GLU A 24 -8.04 10.75 2.38
N PHE A 25 -6.82 10.38 2.80
CA PHE A 25 -6.14 9.20 2.28
C PHE A 25 -5.28 8.51 3.34
N TRP A 26 -5.01 7.22 3.10
CA TRP A 26 -4.15 6.40 3.94
C TRP A 26 -2.98 5.85 3.13
N SER A 27 -1.78 5.97 3.67
CA SER A 27 -0.61 5.29 3.11
C SER A 27 -0.72 3.79 3.34
N ALA A 28 -0.65 2.99 2.29
CA ALA A 28 -0.64 1.53 2.40
C ALA A 28 0.43 1.01 3.38
N ARG A 29 1.58 1.70 3.49
CA ARG A 29 2.67 1.32 4.41
C ARG A 29 2.30 1.51 5.89
N GLU A 30 1.47 2.48 6.21
CA GLU A 30 1.00 2.76 7.57
C GLU A 30 -0.26 1.93 7.88
N LEU A 31 -1.08 1.69 6.86
CA LEU A 31 -2.28 0.88 6.98
C LEU A 31 -1.98 -0.60 7.25
N ALA A 32 -0.89 -1.14 6.70
CA ALA A 32 -0.48 -2.53 6.93
C ALA A 32 -0.30 -2.89 8.42
N PRO A 33 0.55 -2.19 9.20
CA PRO A 33 0.66 -2.46 10.64
C PRO A 33 -0.62 -2.08 11.39
N ALA A 34 -1.39 -1.07 10.94
CA ALA A 34 -2.67 -0.71 11.54
C ALA A 34 -3.70 -1.86 11.52
N LEU A 35 -3.69 -2.64 10.43
CA LEU A 35 -4.46 -3.87 10.23
C LEU A 35 -3.71 -5.13 10.70
N GLU A 36 -2.62 -4.97 11.46
CA GLU A 36 -1.86 -6.06 12.07
C GLU A 36 -1.21 -7.05 11.07
N TYR A 37 -0.94 -6.59 9.85
CA TYR A 37 -0.18 -7.37 8.87
C TYR A 37 1.31 -7.35 9.22
N ASN A 38 1.81 -8.48 9.71
CA ASN A 38 3.23 -8.68 10.03
C ASN A 38 4.17 -8.65 8.80
N LYS A 39 3.65 -8.98 7.60
CA LYS A 39 4.44 -9.05 6.36
C LYS A 39 3.79 -8.21 5.26
N TRP A 40 4.58 -7.31 4.68
CA TRP A 40 4.15 -6.47 3.56
C TRP A 40 3.63 -7.29 2.37
N GLU A 41 4.25 -8.42 2.05
CA GLU A 41 3.84 -9.28 0.93
C GLU A 41 2.40 -9.79 1.07
N ASN A 42 1.95 -10.07 2.29
CA ASN A 42 0.57 -10.50 2.54
C ASN A 42 -0.40 -9.34 2.35
N PHE A 43 -0.06 -8.16 2.88
CA PHE A 43 -0.88 -6.97 2.72
C PHE A 43 -0.96 -6.53 1.25
N HIS A 44 0.15 -6.58 0.53
CA HIS A 44 0.21 -6.24 -0.89
C HIS A 44 -0.70 -7.13 -1.75
N LYS A 45 -0.87 -8.41 -1.41
CA LYS A 45 -1.86 -9.28 -2.07
C LYS A 45 -3.29 -8.81 -1.83
N VAL A 46 -3.59 -8.32 -0.62
CA VAL A 46 -4.91 -7.79 -0.28
C VAL A 46 -5.18 -6.50 -1.06
N ILE A 47 -4.22 -5.59 -1.15
CA ILE A 47 -4.32 -4.39 -1.99
C ILE A 47 -4.63 -4.76 -3.43
N LYS A 48 -3.89 -5.72 -4.02
CA LYS A 48 -4.15 -6.18 -5.39
C LYS A 48 -5.58 -6.70 -5.58
N ARG A 49 -6.11 -7.44 -4.61
CA ARG A 49 -7.50 -7.93 -4.66
C ARG A 49 -8.50 -6.77 -4.56
N ALA A 50 -8.22 -5.77 -3.74
CA ALA A 50 -9.05 -4.56 -3.64
C ALA A 50 -9.04 -3.76 -4.95
N MET A 51 -7.88 -3.63 -5.61
CA MET A 51 -7.77 -2.99 -6.93
C MET A 51 -8.63 -3.71 -7.98
N ILE A 52 -8.56 -5.05 -8.04
CA ILE A 52 -9.39 -5.85 -8.95
C ILE A 52 -10.89 -5.68 -8.64
N ALA A 53 -11.27 -5.65 -7.37
CA ALA A 53 -12.67 -5.43 -6.98
C ALA A 53 -13.17 -4.02 -7.37
N CYS A 54 -12.31 -3.01 -7.23
CA CYS A 54 -12.58 -1.64 -7.63
C CYS A 54 -12.77 -1.54 -9.15
N GLU A 55 -11.87 -2.14 -9.94
CA GLU A 55 -12.00 -2.23 -11.40
C GLU A 55 -13.28 -2.95 -11.84
N ASN A 56 -13.58 -4.09 -11.22
CA ASN A 56 -14.82 -4.83 -11.49
C ASN A 56 -16.09 -4.04 -11.13
N SER A 57 -15.98 -3.05 -10.24
CA SER A 57 -17.08 -2.14 -9.87
C SER A 57 -17.19 -0.94 -10.82
N GLY A 58 -16.35 -0.87 -11.87
CA GLY A 58 -16.35 0.22 -12.86
C GLY A 58 -15.52 1.44 -12.47
N HIS A 59 -14.72 1.34 -11.40
CA HIS A 59 -13.86 2.43 -10.93
C HIS A 59 -12.44 2.30 -11.51
N THR A 60 -11.77 3.44 -11.73
CA THR A 60 -10.41 3.46 -12.26
C THR A 60 -9.41 3.30 -11.11
N ILE A 61 -8.66 2.20 -11.11
CA ILE A 61 -7.67 1.86 -10.07
C ILE A 61 -6.72 3.02 -9.75
N SER A 62 -6.28 3.79 -10.75
CA SER A 62 -5.31 4.88 -10.55
C SER A 62 -5.84 6.07 -9.75
N ASP A 63 -7.17 6.22 -9.65
CA ASP A 63 -7.82 7.29 -8.89
C ASP A 63 -7.77 6.98 -7.38
N ASP A 64 -8.13 5.73 -7.04
CA ASP A 64 -8.19 5.24 -5.65
C ASP A 64 -6.85 4.70 -5.12
N PHE A 65 -6.02 4.12 -6.00
CA PHE A 65 -4.74 3.51 -5.67
C PHE A 65 -3.59 4.17 -6.47
N PRO A 66 -3.29 5.45 -6.24
CA PRO A 66 -2.16 6.10 -6.90
C PRO A 66 -0.85 5.40 -6.50
N GLU A 67 -0.03 5.02 -7.48
CA GLU A 67 1.30 4.45 -7.23
C GLU A 67 2.19 5.50 -6.55
N VAL A 68 2.27 5.45 -5.22
CA VAL A 68 3.18 6.31 -4.46
C VAL A 68 4.59 5.74 -4.64
N ARG A 69 5.33 6.26 -5.63
CA ARG A 69 6.79 6.04 -5.74
C ARG A 69 7.51 6.84 -4.66
N LYS A 70 7.29 6.52 -3.39
CA LYS A 70 8.27 6.89 -2.37
C LYS A 70 9.46 5.97 -2.63
N ILE A 71 10.50 6.50 -3.25
CA ILE A 71 11.80 5.83 -3.39
C ILE A 71 12.27 5.56 -1.97
N VAL A 72 11.91 4.40 -1.43
CA VAL A 72 12.51 3.92 -0.20
C VAL A 72 13.91 3.49 -0.62
N SER A 73 14.93 4.24 -0.20
CA SER A 73 16.33 3.82 -0.22
C SER A 73 16.53 2.65 0.75
N ALA A 74 15.76 1.57 0.57
CA ALA A 74 15.79 0.36 1.36
C ALA A 74 16.05 -0.79 0.40
N GLY A 75 17.33 -1.04 0.15
CA GLY A 75 17.81 -2.28 -0.46
C GLY A 75 17.71 -2.34 -1.98
N ALA A 76 18.36 -1.41 -2.69
CA ALA A 76 18.85 -1.72 -4.03
C ALA A 76 19.91 -2.82 -3.94
N MET A 77 19.49 -4.10 -3.88
CA MET A 77 20.38 -5.18 -4.30
C MET A 77 20.43 -5.12 -5.82
N SER A 78 21.23 -4.20 -6.35
CA SER A 78 21.71 -4.28 -7.73
C SER A 78 22.51 -5.57 -7.83
N LYS A 79 21.86 -6.67 -8.20
CA LYS A 79 22.60 -7.82 -8.74
C LYS A 79 23.14 -7.34 -10.08
N PRO A 80 24.47 -7.18 -10.26
CA PRO A 80 25.00 -6.99 -11.60
C PRO A 80 24.65 -8.25 -12.38
N ILE A 81 23.83 -8.09 -13.41
CA ILE A 81 23.54 -9.14 -14.38
C ILE A 81 24.85 -9.33 -15.13
N LYS A 82 25.70 -10.24 -14.66
CA LYS A 82 26.92 -10.62 -15.38
C LYS A 82 26.46 -11.38 -16.61
N GLY A 83 26.34 -10.66 -17.74
CA GLY A 83 26.12 -11.24 -19.05
C GLY A 83 27.22 -12.26 -19.33
N LYS A 84 26.90 -13.55 -19.16
CA LYS A 84 27.67 -14.63 -19.75
C LYS A 84 27.26 -14.69 -21.22
N SER A 85 27.96 -13.92 -22.05
CA SER A 85 27.91 -14.12 -23.49
C SER A 85 28.46 -15.52 -23.80
N LYS A 86 27.66 -16.33 -24.48
CA LYS A 86 28.07 -17.59 -25.11
C LYS A 86 28.68 -17.29 -26.49
N GLY A 87 29.66 -18.10 -26.89
CA GLY A 87 30.25 -18.15 -28.23
C GLY A 87 31.56 -17.37 -28.29
N TRP A 88 32.71 -17.91 -28.68
CA TRP A 88 33.03 -19.10 -29.48
C TRP A 88 34.00 -20.04 -28.77
#